data_AF-A0A9N7NU02-F1
#
_entry.id   AF-A0A9N7NU02-F1
#
_cell.length_a   1.000
_cell.length_b   1.000
_cell.length_c   1.000
_cell.angle_alpha   90.00
_cell.angle_beta   90.00
_cell.angle_gamma   90.00
#
_symmetry.space_group_name_H-M   'P 1'
#
loop_
_entity.id
_entity.type
_entity.pdbx_description
1 polymer ?
#
loop_
_entity_poly.entity_id
_entity_poly.type
_entity_poly.pdbx_seq_one_letter_code
_entity_poly.pdbx_strand_id
1 'polypeptide(L)'
;MDNRSFPSHRSISSISTSNQTIDSQSNADGPSNPSEFVNRGFLLWNQTRQQWIGVKGSQKSKQTREPKLSWNATYENLLGTNKPFPQPIPLAEMVDFLVDVWEQEGLYD
;
A
#
# COMPACT_ATOMS: atom_id res chain seq x y z
N MET A 1 8.89 -2.19 -33.99
CA MET A 1 9.16 -1.97 -32.56
C MET A 1 8.27 -0.83 -32.10
N ASP A 2 7.16 -1.21 -31.50
CA ASP A 2 6.00 -0.44 -31.14
C ASP A 2 6.11 0.01 -29.67
N ASN A 3 6.50 1.27 -29.48
CA ASN A 3 6.58 1.93 -28.19
C ASN A 3 5.17 2.38 -27.76
N ARG A 4 4.44 1.54 -27.02
CA ARG A 4 3.21 1.96 -26.34
C ARG A 4 3.58 2.64 -25.03
N SER A 5 3.79 3.95 -25.12
CA SER A 5 3.69 4.84 -23.96
C SER A 5 2.26 4.72 -23.42
N PHE A 6 2.10 4.18 -22.21
CA PHE A 6 0.82 4.20 -21.51
C PHE A 6 0.60 5.62 -20.98
N PRO A 7 -0.39 6.39 -21.46
CA PRO A 7 -0.75 7.62 -20.79
C PRO A 7 -1.42 7.25 -19.46
N SER A 8 -0.72 7.49 -18.35
CA SER A 8 -1.33 7.45 -17.02
C SER A 8 -2.35 8.58 -16.96
N HIS A 9 -3.60 8.28 -17.33
CA HIS A 9 -4.77 9.11 -17.06
C HIS A 9 -5.00 9.14 -15.55
N ARG A 10 -4.14 9.86 -14.82
CA ARG A 10 -4.44 10.32 -13.47
C ARG A 10 -5.35 11.52 -13.64
N SER A 11 -6.65 11.28 -13.76
CA SER A 11 -7.66 12.31 -13.60
C SER A 11 -7.52 12.84 -12.16
N ILE A 12 -6.73 13.90 -12.00
CA ILE A 12 -6.68 14.67 -10.76
C ILE A 12 -8.02 15.41 -10.67
N SER A 13 -9.00 14.81 -10.02
CA SER A 13 -10.20 15.54 -9.61
C SER A 13 -9.74 16.71 -8.73
N SER A 14 -9.89 17.92 -9.24
CA SER A 14 -9.53 19.16 -8.55
C SER A 14 -10.13 19.18 -7.15
N ILE A 15 -9.28 19.25 -6.13
CA ILE A 15 -9.69 19.46 -4.74
C ILE A 15 -10.16 20.91 -4.64
N SER A 16 -11.45 21.15 -4.89
CA SER A 16 -12.10 22.40 -4.51
C SER A 16 -12.59 22.25 -3.07
N THR A 17 -11.78 22.69 -2.10
CA THR A 17 -12.29 23.02 -0.77
C THR A 17 -13.03 24.35 -0.90
N SER A 18 -14.25 24.32 -1.42
CA SER A 18 -15.15 25.46 -1.27
C SER A 18 -15.52 25.54 0.20
N ASN A 19 -14.98 26.54 0.88
CA ASN A 19 -15.46 26.97 2.18
C ASN A 19 -16.93 27.41 2.00
N GLN A 20 -17.90 26.55 2.33
CA GLN A 20 -19.29 26.98 2.50
C GLN A 20 -19.38 27.80 3.79
N THR A 21 -19.06 29.09 3.67
CA THR A 21 -19.38 30.10 4.66
C THR A 21 -20.83 30.52 4.47
N ILE A 22 -21.69 30.00 5.35
CA ILE A 22 -22.86 30.65 5.97
C ILE A 22 -23.80 31.37 4.98
N ASP A 23 -24.84 30.67 4.57
CA ASP A 23 -26.01 31.27 3.96
C ASP A 23 -26.83 32.01 5.03
N SER A 24 -26.54 33.28 5.23
CA SER A 24 -27.44 34.21 5.92
C SER A 24 -28.69 34.45 5.06
N GLN A 25 -29.72 33.64 5.29
CA GLN A 25 -31.13 34.03 5.40
C GLN A 25 -31.66 35.09 4.41
N SER A 26 -32.34 34.64 3.35
CA SER A 26 -33.57 35.33 2.87
C SER A 26 -34.52 34.38 2.12
N ASN A 27 -35.67 34.15 2.75
CA ASN A 27 -37.02 33.98 2.20
C ASN A 27 -37.25 33.05 0.99
N ALA A 28 -37.73 31.82 1.24
CA ALA A 28 -38.81 31.20 0.46
C ALA A 28 -39.36 29.95 1.18
N ASP A 29 -40.68 29.92 1.36
CA ASP A 29 -41.46 28.89 2.05
C ASP A 29 -41.29 27.47 1.47
N GLY A 30 -41.04 26.51 2.36
CA GLY A 30 -41.11 25.07 2.11
C GLY A 30 -40.38 24.30 3.22
N PRO A 31 -40.84 23.13 3.68
CA PRO A 31 -40.12 22.34 4.68
C PRO A 31 -38.85 21.77 4.04
N SER A 32 -37.80 22.58 3.95
CA SER A 32 -36.50 22.14 3.50
C SER A 32 -35.90 21.29 4.60
N ASN A 33 -36.06 19.98 4.47
CA ASN A 33 -35.29 19.03 5.26
C ASN A 33 -33.82 19.43 5.14
N PRO A 34 -33.11 19.72 6.25
CA PRO A 34 -31.71 20.06 6.16
C PRO A 34 -30.99 18.85 5.57
N SER A 35 -30.33 19.03 4.42
CA SER A 35 -29.59 17.96 3.77
C SER A 35 -28.61 17.35 4.78
N GLU A 36 -28.68 16.03 4.97
CA GLU A 36 -27.84 15.34 5.95
C GLU A 36 -26.35 15.61 5.68
N PHE A 37 -25.57 15.85 6.73
CA PHE A 37 -24.14 16.10 6.60
C PHE A 37 -23.43 14.88 5.99
N VAL A 38 -22.82 15.05 4.82
CA VAL A 38 -22.03 14.01 4.16
C VAL A 38 -20.54 14.25 4.40
N ASN A 39 -19.89 13.33 5.11
CA ASN A 39 -18.44 13.34 5.28
C ASN A 39 -17.72 12.82 4.02
N ARG A 40 -17.42 13.72 3.10
CA ARG A 40 -16.74 13.42 1.83
C ARG A 40 -15.33 12.82 2.04
N GLY A 41 -14.63 13.24 3.09
CA GLY A 41 -13.29 12.72 3.42
C GLY A 41 -13.31 11.26 3.86
N PHE A 42 -14.29 10.88 4.68
CA PHE A 42 -14.50 9.50 5.09
C PHE A 42 -14.81 8.58 3.90
N LEU A 43 -15.68 9.04 2.98
CA LEU A 43 -16.03 8.28 1.77
C LEU A 43 -14.79 8.03 0.88
N LEU A 44 -13.97 9.06 0.67
CA LEU A 44 -12.74 8.94 -0.12
C LEU A 44 -11.70 8.02 0.54
N TRP A 45 -11.53 8.11 1.86
CA TRP A 45 -10.65 7.21 2.61
C TRP A 45 -11.12 5.76 2.50
N ASN A 46 -12.42 5.51 2.64
CA ASN A 46 -12.98 4.16 2.55
C ASN A 46 -12.79 3.57 1.13
N GLN A 47 -13.01 4.37 0.08
CA GLN A 47 -12.75 3.96 -1.30
C GLN A 47 -11.27 3.63 -1.52
N THR A 48 -10.38 4.49 -1.05
CA THR A 48 -8.92 4.26 -1.14
C THR A 48 -8.55 2.98 -0.41
N ARG A 49 -9.03 2.78 0.82
CA ARG A 49 -8.79 1.56 1.60
C ARG A 49 -9.24 0.29 0.88
N GLN A 50 -10.42 0.31 0.26
CA GLN A 50 -10.93 -0.83 -0.50
C GLN A 50 -10.05 -1.18 -1.70
N GLN A 51 -9.47 -0.18 -2.37
CA GLN A 51 -8.50 -0.43 -3.45
C GLN A 51 -7.22 -1.11 -2.95
N TRP A 52 -6.78 -0.82 -1.72
CA TRP A 52 -5.60 -1.46 -1.11
C TRP A 52 -5.90 -2.89 -0.65
N ILE A 53 -7.13 -3.14 -0.19
CA ILE A 53 -7.59 -4.48 0.20
C ILE A 53 -7.92 -5.33 -1.05
N GLY A 54 -8.30 -4.69 -2.16
CA GLY A 54 -8.75 -5.30 -3.42
C GLY A 54 -7.66 -5.83 -4.35
N VAL A 55 -6.37 -5.64 -4.03
CA VAL A 55 -5.27 -6.40 -4.69
C VAL A 55 -4.95 -7.67 -3.91
N LYS A 56 -5.97 -8.32 -3.33
CA LYS A 56 -5.89 -9.75 -2.97
C LYS A 56 -6.13 -10.60 -4.22
N GLY A 57 -5.35 -10.33 -5.27
CA GLY A 57 -5.31 -11.13 -6.48
C GLY A 57 -4.71 -12.48 -6.14
N SER A 58 -5.58 -13.46 -5.92
CA SER A 58 -5.23 -14.87 -5.69
C SER A 58 -4.32 -15.09 -4.49
N GLN A 59 -4.89 -15.63 -3.41
CA GLN A 59 -4.15 -16.58 -2.59
C GLN A 59 -3.77 -17.75 -3.51
N LYS A 60 -2.74 -17.56 -4.35
CA LYS A 60 -2.01 -18.67 -4.91
C LYS A 60 -1.54 -19.45 -3.70
N SER A 61 -1.84 -20.74 -3.73
CA SER A 61 -1.55 -21.68 -2.67
C SER A 61 -0.13 -21.50 -2.15
N LYS A 62 0.13 -22.03 -0.96
CA LYS A 62 1.47 -22.36 -0.47
C LYS A 62 2.16 -23.32 -1.46
N GLN A 63 2.44 -22.85 -2.66
CA GLN A 63 3.35 -23.48 -3.58
C GLN A 63 4.69 -23.26 -2.90
N THR A 64 5.36 -24.36 -2.57
CA THR A 64 6.75 -24.39 -2.10
C THR A 64 7.56 -23.57 -3.07
N ARG A 65 7.64 -22.26 -2.82
CA ARG A 65 8.32 -21.32 -3.68
C ARG A 65 9.79 -21.58 -3.40
N GLU A 66 10.56 -21.79 -4.45
CA GLU A 66 11.99 -21.96 -4.28
C GLU A 66 12.52 -20.79 -3.42
N PRO A 67 13.39 -21.08 -2.43
CA PRO A 67 13.95 -20.05 -1.59
C PRO A 67 14.56 -18.98 -2.47
N LYS A 68 14.16 -17.73 -2.23
CA LYS A 68 14.63 -16.58 -3.01
C LYS A 68 16.03 -16.15 -2.58
N LEU A 69 16.38 -16.50 -1.35
CA LEU A 69 17.72 -16.39 -0.83
C LEU A 69 18.55 -17.56 -1.35
N SER A 70 19.75 -17.23 -1.83
CA SER A 70 20.74 -18.26 -2.17
C SER A 70 21.16 -18.98 -0.90
N TRP A 71 21.38 -20.29 -0.98
CA TRP A 71 21.96 -21.08 0.12
C TRP A 71 23.37 -20.59 0.51
N ASN A 72 24.06 -19.92 -0.41
CA ASN A 72 25.39 -19.33 -0.18
C ASN A 72 25.32 -17.82 0.06
N ALA A 73 24.17 -17.29 0.47
CA ALA A 73 24.05 -15.89 0.83
C ALA A 73 24.76 -15.65 2.17
N THR A 74 25.49 -14.55 2.27
CA THR A 74 26.11 -14.08 3.51
C THR A 74 25.39 -12.81 3.99
N TYR A 75 25.48 -12.54 5.29
CA TYR A 75 24.87 -11.33 5.88
C TYR A 75 25.34 -10.07 5.15
N GLU A 76 26.66 -9.94 4.93
CA GLU A 76 27.24 -8.80 4.21
C GLU A 76 26.69 -8.65 2.78
N ASN A 77 26.48 -9.75 2.06
CA ASN A 77 25.96 -9.69 0.69
C ASN A 77 24.48 -9.31 0.62
N LEU A 78 23.69 -9.65 1.65
CA LEU A 78 22.25 -9.37 1.69
C LEU A 78 21.91 -8.05 2.37
N LEU A 79 22.59 -7.73 3.46
CA LEU A 79 22.26 -6.65 4.39
C LEU A 79 23.39 -5.62 4.57
N GLY A 80 24.56 -5.85 3.97
CA GLY A 80 25.66 -4.87 3.96
C GLY A 80 25.35 -3.61 3.15
N THR A 81 24.25 -3.58 2.38
CA THR A 81 23.79 -2.39 1.66
C THR A 81 22.31 -2.12 1.89
N ASN A 82 21.91 -0.85 1.87
CA ASN A 82 20.50 -0.43 1.96
C ASN A 82 19.77 -0.46 0.61
N LYS A 83 20.32 -1.15 -0.40
CA LYS A 83 19.68 -1.23 -1.72
C LYS A 83 18.48 -2.19 -1.63
N PRO A 84 17.35 -1.87 -2.30
CA PRO A 84 16.24 -2.79 -2.37
C PRO A 84 16.64 -4.12 -3.01
N PHE A 85 16.07 -5.22 -2.52
CA PHE A 85 16.26 -6.53 -3.14
C PHE A 85 15.69 -6.56 -4.56
N PRO A 86 16.32 -7.30 -5.50
CA PRO A 86 15.82 -7.45 -6.86
C PRO A 86 14.41 -8.03 -6.95
N GLN A 87 14.02 -8.82 -5.94
CA GLN A 87 12.70 -9.39 -5.80
C GLN A 87 12.26 -9.34 -4.33
N PRO A 88 10.95 -9.19 -4.03
CA PRO A 88 10.46 -9.20 -2.66
C PRO A 88 10.77 -10.55 -1.99
N ILE A 89 11.40 -10.55 -0.83
CA ILE A 89 11.72 -11.78 -0.06
C ILE A 89 10.61 -12.01 0.97
N PRO A 90 10.02 -13.21 1.08
CA PRO A 90 9.09 -13.54 2.16
C PRO A 90 9.75 -13.35 3.52
N LEU A 91 9.03 -12.76 4.46
CA LEU A 91 9.57 -12.46 5.78
C LEU A 91 10.10 -13.73 6.49
N ALA A 92 9.40 -14.86 6.36
CA ALA A 92 9.84 -16.13 6.93
C ALA A 92 11.24 -16.54 6.44
N GLU A 93 11.50 -16.46 5.13
CA GLU A 93 12.82 -16.79 4.58
C GLU A 93 13.94 -15.90 5.14
N MET A 94 13.67 -14.61 5.36
CA MET A 94 14.65 -13.70 5.95
C MET A 94 14.90 -14.01 7.43
N VAL A 95 13.85 -14.39 8.16
CA VAL A 95 13.97 -14.79 9.58
C VAL A 95 14.79 -16.08 9.70
N ASP A 96 14.46 -17.10 8.91
CA ASP A 96 15.18 -18.38 8.92
C ASP A 96 16.68 -18.16 8.62
N PHE A 97 17.00 -17.36 7.60
CA PHE A 97 18.38 -16.99 7.28
C PHE A 97 19.12 -16.27 8.44
N LEU A 98 18.45 -15.34 9.13
CA LEU A 98 19.08 -14.60 10.23
C LEU A 98 19.35 -15.49 11.44
N VAL A 99 18.45 -16.44 11.73
CA VAL A 99 18.66 -17.43 12.79
C VAL A 99 19.91 -18.25 12.49
N ASP A 100 20.06 -18.77 11.26
CA ASP A 100 21.23 -19.55 10.85
C ASP A 100 22.55 -18.75 11.01
N VAL A 101 22.54 -17.46 10.67
CA VAL A 101 23.72 -16.58 10.82
C VAL A 101 24.06 -16.37 12.28
N TRP A 102 23.08 -16.07 13.13
CA TRP A 102 23.32 -15.83 14.55
C TRP A 102 23.79 -17.07 15.30
N GLU A 103 23.28 -18.25 14.94
CA GLU A 103 23.78 -19.53 15.47
C GLU A 103 25.24 -19.78 15.06
N GLN A 104 25.61 -19.47 13.80
CA GLN A 104 27.00 -19.60 13.33
C GLN A 104 27.96 -18.61 14.00
N GLU A 105 27.50 -17.41 14.33
CA GLU A 105 28.30 -16.38 15.01
C GLU A 105 28.41 -16.60 16.54
N GLY A 106 27.68 -17.56 17.10
CA GLY A 106 27.70 -17.85 18.55
C GLY A 106 27.04 -16.77 19.40
N LEU A 107 26.09 -16.01 18.84
CA LEU A 107 25.37 -14.94 19.57
C LEU A 107 24.34 -15.48 20.58
N TYR A 108 24.15 -16.79 20.63
CA TYR A 108 23.19 -17.49 21.50
C TYR A 108 23.82 -18.33 22.62
N ASP A 109 25.14 -18.24 22.84
CA ASP A 109 25.86 -18.89 23.95
C ASP A 109 25.95 -18.03 25.22
#